data_AF-A0A2T5I3R1-F1
#
_entry.id   AF-A0A2T5I3R1-F1
#
_cell.length_a   1.000
_cell.length_b   1.000
_cell.length_c   1.000
_cell.angle_alpha   90.00
_cell.angle_beta   90.00
_cell.angle_gamma   90.00
#
_symmetry.space_group_name_H-M   'P 1'
#
loop_
_entity.id
_entity.type
_entity.pdbx_description
1 polymer ?
#
loop_
_entity_poly.entity_id
_entity_poly.type
_entity_poly.pdbx_seq_one_letter_code
_entity_poly.pdbx_strand_id
1 'polypeptide(L)'
;MSSGHDGRDDDSSGHEHKAFKFTIVDSKVTAAFELDDGVWELKSIDDDGSETYVVEGTEVVRTEVKPFGTEITRYADVDGDGTYLRTSEQWTVSPGANGTVPKFSGILRFSPTDSDDAIAVRAGEDCSGGRGSDDFVIRDASHLRIDDFSSLEHDTLVFDTGLGLTSREHLASFVTNIHQEGTNFIVNFGSDVSITLVGVQPDHISWDDVSVLS
;
A
#
# COMPACT_ATOMS: atom_id res chain seq x y z
N MET A 1 -16.70 31.71 34.64
CA MET A 1 -15.28 31.98 34.33
C MET A 1 -14.58 30.62 34.46
N SER A 2 -14.56 29.76 33.43
CA SER A 2 -13.71 29.85 32.22
C SER A 2 -12.23 29.92 32.63
N SER A 3 -11.28 29.10 32.17
CA SER A 3 -11.19 27.92 31.29
C SER A 3 -9.70 27.53 31.26
N GLY A 4 -9.38 26.36 30.72
CA GLY A 4 -8.01 25.97 30.37
C GLY A 4 -7.62 24.68 31.11
N HIS A 5 -7.20 23.60 30.45
CA HIS A 5 -6.55 23.51 29.16
C HIS A 5 -6.76 22.10 28.61
N ASP A 6 -7.08 22.03 27.33
CA ASP A 6 -7.42 20.85 26.56
C ASP A 6 -6.29 19.82 26.62
N GLY A 7 -6.58 18.64 27.18
CA GLY A 7 -5.85 17.43 26.85
C GLY A 7 -6.23 17.09 25.42
N ARG A 8 -5.41 17.54 24.47
CA ARG A 8 -5.40 16.96 23.13
C ARG A 8 -4.87 15.55 23.31
N ASP A 9 -5.79 14.60 23.33
CA ASP A 9 -5.51 13.23 22.95
C ASP A 9 -5.06 13.30 21.48
N ASP A 10 -3.76 13.48 21.31
CA ASP A 10 -3.06 13.38 20.03
C ASP A 10 -2.87 11.88 19.75
N ASP A 11 -3.99 11.16 19.65
CA ASP A 11 -4.04 9.82 19.06
C ASP A 11 -4.05 9.99 17.53
N SER A 12 -3.02 10.67 17.03
CA SER A 12 -2.61 10.57 15.64
C SER A 12 -1.57 9.45 15.57
N SER A 13 -1.99 8.21 15.86
CA SER A 13 -1.32 7.06 15.27
C SER A 13 -1.70 7.02 13.79
N GLY A 14 -1.30 8.05 13.04
CA GLY A 14 -1.24 7.94 11.58
C GLY A 14 -0.33 6.75 11.35
N HIS A 15 -0.85 5.70 10.73
CA HIS A 15 -0.05 4.53 10.41
C HIS A 15 0.95 4.94 9.33
N GLU A 16 2.07 5.51 9.77
CA GLU A 16 3.22 5.84 8.94
C GLU A 16 3.63 4.59 8.17
N HIS A 17 4.11 4.79 6.94
CA HIS A 17 4.63 3.68 6.15
C HIS A 17 5.66 2.88 6.96
N LYS A 18 5.67 1.57 6.76
CA LYS A 18 6.57 0.64 7.41
C LYS A 18 8.02 1.11 7.26
N ALA A 19 8.73 1.09 8.37
CA ALA A 19 10.14 1.44 8.45
C ALA A 19 11.04 0.21 8.31
N PHE A 20 12.17 0.39 7.65
CA PHE A 20 13.13 -0.66 7.34
C PHE A 20 14.53 -0.23 7.76
N LYS A 21 15.38 -1.22 8.06
CA LYS A 21 16.80 -0.99 8.33
C LYS A 21 17.63 -1.99 7.57
N PHE A 22 18.72 -1.52 6.99
CA PHE A 22 19.66 -2.36 6.25
C PHE A 22 21.05 -2.29 6.90
N THR A 23 21.68 -3.43 7.10
CA THR A 23 23.11 -3.49 7.38
C THR A 23 23.84 -3.58 6.05
N ILE A 24 24.66 -2.58 5.74
CA ILE A 24 25.39 -2.48 4.48
C ILE A 24 26.89 -2.56 4.77
N VAL A 25 27.58 -3.52 4.15
CA VAL A 25 29.04 -3.71 4.24
C VAL A 25 29.58 -3.80 2.82
N ASP A 26 30.58 -2.98 2.49
CA ASP A 26 31.18 -2.92 1.15
C ASP A 26 30.13 -2.81 0.02
N SER A 27 29.15 -1.92 0.21
CA SER A 27 28.02 -1.69 -0.72
C SER A 27 27.11 -2.91 -0.97
N LYS A 28 27.16 -3.91 -0.09
CA LYS A 28 26.27 -5.07 -0.11
C LYS A 28 25.39 -5.09 1.13
N VAL A 29 24.10 -5.36 0.94
CA VAL A 29 23.19 -5.61 2.07
C VAL A 29 23.51 -6.99 2.68
N THR A 30 23.78 -7.02 3.99
CA THR A 30 24.10 -8.23 4.76
C THR A 30 23.06 -8.58 5.82
N ALA A 31 22.17 -7.65 6.16
CA ALA A 31 20.98 -7.90 6.97
C ALA A 31 19.89 -6.88 6.64
N ALA A 32 18.63 -7.30 6.68
CA ALA A 32 17.45 -6.48 6.45
C ALA A 32 16.50 -6.65 7.63
N PHE A 33 15.91 -5.55 8.08
CA PHE A 33 14.99 -5.54 9.22
C PHE A 33 13.76 -4.71 8.86
N GLU A 34 12.60 -5.13 9.36
CA GLU A 34 11.35 -4.37 9.33
C GLU A 34 11.03 -3.95 10.78
N LEU A 35 10.57 -2.72 10.98
CA LEU A 35 10.08 -2.28 12.28
C LEU A 35 8.63 -2.73 12.42
N ASP A 36 8.38 -3.63 13.36
CA ASP A 36 7.04 -4.15 13.68
C ASP A 36 6.79 -4.01 15.18
N ASP A 37 5.67 -3.40 15.57
CA ASP A 37 5.34 -3.08 16.97
C ASP A 37 6.50 -2.43 17.77
N GLY A 38 7.30 -1.58 17.12
CA GLY A 38 8.45 -0.90 17.70
C GLY A 38 9.70 -1.78 17.87
N VAL A 39 9.68 -3.00 17.35
CA VAL A 39 10.79 -3.98 17.39
C VAL A 39 11.34 -4.19 15.98
N TRP A 40 12.67 -4.17 15.86
CA TRP A 40 13.34 -4.50 14.60
C TRP A 40 13.38 -6.01 14.41
N GLU A 41 12.51 -6.52 13.54
CA GLU A 41 12.42 -7.93 13.19
C GLU A 41 13.32 -8.26 12.00
N LEU A 42 14.13 -9.30 12.14
CA LEU A 42 15.05 -9.73 11.08
C LEU A 42 14.24 -10.32 9.91
N LYS A 43 14.43 -9.76 8.72
CA LYS A 43 13.90 -10.32 7.47
C LYS A 43 14.91 -11.26 6.85
N SER A 44 14.41 -12.25 6.12
CA SER A 44 15.28 -13.12 5.33
C SER A 44 16.04 -12.26 4.30
N ILE A 45 17.34 -12.50 4.17
CA ILE A 45 18.09 -12.12 2.97
C ILE A 45 18.47 -13.44 2.33
N ASP A 46 17.59 -13.89 1.45
CA ASP A 46 17.82 -14.97 0.49
C ASP A 46 18.27 -16.33 1.07
N ASP A 47 17.31 -17.27 1.22
CA ASP A 47 17.62 -18.66 1.59
C ASP A 47 17.70 -19.59 0.36
N ASP A 48 17.23 -19.15 -0.83
CA ASP A 48 17.01 -20.02 -2.00
C ASP A 48 17.30 -19.40 -3.40
N GLY A 49 17.79 -18.17 -3.47
CA GLY A 49 18.08 -17.42 -4.70
C GLY A 49 16.89 -16.61 -5.25
N SER A 50 15.75 -16.59 -4.56
CA SER A 50 14.54 -15.89 -5.01
C SER A 50 14.45 -14.43 -4.59
N GLU A 51 15.25 -13.98 -3.62
CA GLU A 51 15.24 -12.60 -3.12
C GLU A 51 16.64 -11.99 -3.20
N THR A 52 16.77 -10.77 -3.71
CA THR A 52 18.06 -10.09 -3.79
C THR A 52 17.94 -8.63 -3.38
N TYR A 53 19.01 -8.11 -2.78
CA TYR A 53 19.13 -6.71 -2.38
C TYR A 53 20.36 -6.08 -3.02
N VAL A 54 20.17 -4.97 -3.72
CA VAL A 54 21.24 -4.20 -4.38
C VAL A 54 21.22 -2.78 -3.84
N VAL A 55 22.39 -2.24 -3.51
CA VAL A 55 22.53 -0.83 -3.14
C VAL A 55 22.74 -0.02 -4.42
N GLU A 56 21.82 0.90 -4.73
CA GLU A 56 21.87 1.82 -5.88
C GLU A 56 21.96 3.26 -5.39
N GLY A 57 23.17 3.81 -5.30
CA GLY A 57 23.38 5.15 -4.74
C GLY A 57 23.03 5.18 -3.25
N THR A 58 21.96 5.91 -2.89
CA THR A 58 21.42 5.98 -1.52
C THR A 58 20.22 5.06 -1.31
N GLU A 59 19.74 4.39 -2.36
CA GLU A 59 18.60 3.48 -2.28
C GLU A 59 19.04 2.03 -2.07
N VAL A 60 18.15 1.24 -1.49
CA VAL A 60 18.21 -0.23 -1.54
C VAL A 60 17.10 -0.72 -2.44
N VAL A 61 17.44 -1.56 -3.41
CA VAL A 61 16.51 -2.20 -4.33
C VAL A 61 16.40 -3.66 -3.98
N ARG A 62 15.19 -4.09 -3.63
CA ARG A 62 14.85 -5.49 -3.43
C ARG A 62 14.19 -6.05 -4.67
N THR A 63 14.64 -7.21 -5.12
CA THR A 63 13.99 -7.98 -6.19
C THR A 63 13.57 -9.34 -5.63
N GLU A 64 12.28 -9.64 -5.68
CA GLU A 64 11.71 -10.91 -5.24
C GLU A 64 11.09 -11.65 -6.44
N VAL A 65 11.62 -12.83 -6.76
CA VAL A 65 11.14 -13.70 -7.83
C VAL A 65 10.09 -14.65 -7.26
N LYS A 66 8.84 -14.45 -7.66
CA LYS A 66 7.70 -15.31 -7.31
C LYS A 66 7.38 -16.24 -8.49
N PRO A 67 6.60 -17.32 -8.28
CA PRO A 67 6.30 -18.30 -9.33
C PRO A 67 5.73 -17.74 -10.64
N PHE A 68 5.06 -16.59 -10.59
CA PHE A 68 4.35 -16.01 -11.74
C PHE A 68 4.79 -14.59 -12.11
N GLY A 69 5.79 -14.04 -11.42
CA GLY A 69 6.26 -12.71 -11.66
C GLY A 69 7.34 -12.29 -10.69
N THR A 70 7.88 -11.10 -10.91
CA THR A 70 8.94 -10.51 -10.11
C THR A 70 8.44 -9.20 -9.54
N GLU A 71 8.59 -9.04 -8.23
CA GLU A 71 8.35 -7.77 -7.54
C GLU A 71 9.69 -7.05 -7.33
N ILE A 72 9.70 -5.75 -7.63
CA ILE A 72 10.83 -4.86 -7.35
C ILE A 72 10.35 -3.82 -6.35
N THR A 73 10.96 -3.76 -5.19
CA THR A 73 10.68 -2.75 -4.16
C THR A 73 11.89 -1.84 -3.99
N ARG A 74 11.68 -0.53 -3.94
CA ARG A 74 12.73 0.45 -3.64
C ARG A 74 12.54 1.03 -2.26
N TYR A 75 13.65 1.23 -1.57
CA TYR A 75 13.72 1.79 -0.24
C TYR A 75 14.70 2.96 -0.23
N ALA A 76 14.34 4.05 0.44
CA ALA A 76 15.21 5.22 0.59
C ALA A 76 15.26 5.71 2.04
N ASP A 77 16.44 6.11 2.46
CA ASP A 77 16.70 6.89 3.67
C ASP A 77 16.87 8.34 3.24
N VAL A 78 15.77 9.11 3.29
CA VAL A 78 15.72 10.46 2.71
C VAL A 78 16.32 11.50 3.66
N ASP A 79 16.20 11.29 4.97
CA ASP A 79 16.69 12.23 5.99
C ASP A 79 18.09 11.87 6.54
N GLY A 80 18.60 10.68 6.20
CA GLY A 80 19.94 10.22 6.54
C GLY A 80 20.07 9.70 7.96
N ASP A 81 18.97 9.30 8.60
CA ASP A 81 18.96 8.79 9.98
C ASP A 81 19.28 7.29 10.10
N GLY A 82 19.38 6.59 8.95
CA GLY A 82 19.61 5.15 8.85
C GLY A 82 18.34 4.30 8.81
N THR A 83 17.17 4.93 8.78
CA THR A 83 15.84 4.34 8.62
C THR A 83 15.38 4.53 7.19
N TYR A 84 14.97 3.44 6.56
CA TYR A 84 14.52 3.43 5.19
C TYR A 84 13.00 3.30 5.13
N LEU A 85 12.36 4.03 4.23
CA LEU A 85 10.95 3.86 3.89
C LEU A 85 10.83 3.22 2.50
N ARG A 86 9.76 2.45 2.29
CA ARG A 86 9.39 2.05 0.93
C ARG A 86 9.04 3.29 0.12
N THR A 87 9.63 3.43 -1.05
CA THR A 87 9.34 4.53 -1.97
C THR A 87 8.50 4.08 -3.15
N SER A 88 8.76 2.85 -3.65
CA SER A 88 8.01 2.29 -4.76
C SER A 88 7.96 0.77 -4.79
N GLU A 89 6.94 0.22 -5.43
CA GLU A 89 6.80 -1.18 -5.79
C GLU A 89 6.47 -1.32 -7.29
N GLN A 90 7.05 -2.30 -7.96
CA GLN A 90 6.70 -2.63 -9.33
C GLN A 90 6.57 -4.14 -9.50
N TRP A 91 5.50 -4.57 -10.15
CA TRP A 91 5.27 -5.97 -10.50
C TRP A 91 5.53 -6.21 -11.98
N THR A 92 6.28 -7.25 -12.29
CA THR A 92 6.50 -7.72 -13.66
C THR A 92 6.04 -9.16 -13.79
N VAL A 93 4.99 -9.39 -14.60
CA VAL A 93 4.50 -10.74 -14.88
C VAL A 93 5.55 -11.54 -15.65
N SER A 94 5.84 -12.76 -15.22
CA SER A 94 6.79 -13.63 -15.93
C SER A 94 6.23 -14.05 -17.30
N PRO A 95 7.07 -14.16 -18.35
CA PRO A 95 6.61 -14.65 -19.65
C PRO A 95 5.96 -16.04 -19.54
N GLY A 96 4.73 -16.16 -20.05
CA GLY A 96 3.99 -17.43 -20.01
C GLY A 96 3.38 -17.79 -18.65
N ALA A 97 3.39 -16.87 -17.68
CA ALA A 97 2.61 -17.02 -16.46
C ALA A 97 1.12 -17.18 -16.81
N ASN A 98 0.55 -18.30 -16.38
CA ASN A 98 -0.87 -18.59 -16.49
C ASN A 98 -1.46 -18.68 -15.09
N GLY A 99 -2.56 -17.98 -14.83
CA GLY A 99 -3.21 -17.99 -13.52
C GLY A 99 -3.72 -16.61 -13.11
N THR A 100 -4.28 -16.55 -11.91
CA THR A 100 -4.72 -15.32 -11.25
C THR A 100 -3.48 -14.64 -10.68
N VAL A 101 -3.08 -13.53 -11.30
CA VAL A 101 -1.87 -12.78 -10.95
C VAL A 101 -2.16 -11.29 -11.06
N PRO A 102 -1.48 -10.44 -10.28
CA PRO A 102 -1.55 -9.00 -10.49
C PRO A 102 -1.15 -8.63 -11.93
N LYS A 103 -1.87 -7.66 -12.49
CA LYS A 103 -1.76 -7.19 -13.88
C LYS A 103 -1.16 -5.79 -13.97
N PHE A 104 -1.30 -4.96 -12.94
CA PHE A 104 -0.74 -3.62 -12.95
C PHE A 104 0.79 -3.69 -12.97
N SER A 105 1.40 -3.27 -14.07
CA SER A 105 2.86 -3.33 -14.25
C SER A 105 3.57 -1.98 -14.09
N GLY A 106 2.79 -0.92 -13.83
CA GLY A 106 3.33 0.41 -13.52
C GLY A 106 4.05 0.42 -12.18
N ILE A 107 4.71 1.55 -11.91
CA ILE A 107 5.34 1.80 -10.61
C ILE A 107 4.25 2.30 -9.67
N LEU A 108 4.05 1.57 -8.57
CA LEU A 108 3.25 2.01 -7.45
C LEU A 108 4.12 2.81 -6.49
N ARG A 109 3.59 3.91 -5.96
CA ARG A 109 4.26 4.76 -4.98
C ARG A 109 3.69 4.55 -3.59
N PHE A 110 4.54 4.72 -2.59
CA PHE A 110 4.10 4.83 -1.21
C PHE A 110 3.99 6.31 -0.80
N SER A 111 4.91 7.15 -1.27
CA SER A 111 4.84 8.60 -1.05
C SER A 111 4.14 9.29 -2.23
N PRO A 112 2.97 9.91 -2.01
CA PRO A 112 2.23 10.62 -3.06
C PRO A 112 2.91 11.92 -3.50
N THR A 113 2.47 12.44 -4.63
CA THR A 113 2.83 13.76 -5.16
C THR A 113 1.57 14.62 -5.37
N ASP A 114 1.75 15.83 -5.92
CA ASP A 114 0.61 16.70 -6.33
C ASP A 114 0.20 16.42 -7.80
N SER A 115 0.57 15.26 -8.36
CA SER A 115 0.26 14.82 -9.73
C SER A 115 -0.40 13.45 -9.69
N ASP A 116 -1.07 13.08 -10.79
CA ASP A 116 -1.69 11.76 -10.97
C ASP A 116 -0.70 10.62 -10.68
N ASP A 117 -0.91 9.91 -9.58
CA ASP A 117 -0.07 8.84 -9.10
C ASP A 117 -0.81 7.49 -9.08
N ALA A 118 -0.02 6.41 -9.11
CA ALA A 118 -0.52 5.09 -8.75
C ALA A 118 -0.03 4.76 -7.34
N ILE A 119 -0.93 4.72 -6.37
CA ILE A 119 -0.64 4.57 -4.95
C ILE A 119 -0.74 3.11 -4.54
N ALA A 120 0.27 2.60 -3.83
CA ALA A 120 0.24 1.28 -3.23
C ALA A 120 -0.62 1.29 -1.97
N VAL A 121 -1.78 0.60 -2.01
CA VAL A 121 -2.61 0.37 -0.80
C VAL A 121 -2.21 -0.96 -0.17
N ARG A 122 -1.64 -0.94 1.03
CA ARG A 122 -1.12 -2.14 1.73
C ARG A 122 -1.64 -2.22 3.16
N ALA A 123 -1.62 -3.43 3.70
CA ALA A 123 -2.07 -3.66 5.07
C ALA A 123 -1.16 -3.00 6.12
N GLY A 124 -1.78 -2.41 7.16
CA GLY A 124 -1.08 -1.81 8.30
C GLY A 124 -0.50 -0.41 8.03
N GLU A 125 -0.89 0.22 6.93
CA GLU A 125 -0.47 1.57 6.54
C GLU A 125 -1.70 2.39 6.15
N ASP A 126 -1.68 3.67 6.50
CA ASP A 126 -2.61 4.65 5.95
C ASP A 126 -1.97 5.19 4.67
N CYS A 127 -2.70 5.18 3.56
CA CYS A 127 -2.21 5.72 2.30
C CYS A 127 -3.06 6.90 1.84
N SER A 128 -2.43 7.85 1.17
CA SER A 128 -3.05 9.06 0.61
C SER A 128 -2.53 9.30 -0.81
N GLY A 129 -3.36 9.89 -1.66
CA GLY A 129 -3.05 10.26 -3.05
C GLY A 129 -2.42 11.64 -3.19
N GLY A 130 -2.69 12.55 -2.25
CA GLY A 130 -2.24 13.93 -2.37
C GLY A 130 -3.20 14.74 -3.24
N ARG A 131 -2.69 15.29 -4.35
CA ARG A 131 -3.55 15.94 -5.35
C ARG A 131 -3.34 15.25 -6.69
N GLY A 132 -4.39 15.24 -7.49
CA GLY A 132 -4.33 14.66 -8.83
C GLY A 132 -5.50 13.71 -9.01
N SER A 133 -5.52 13.01 -10.13
CA SER A 133 -6.38 11.86 -10.34
C SER A 133 -5.58 10.62 -10.00
N ASP A 134 -5.77 10.10 -8.79
CA ASP A 134 -4.91 9.04 -8.24
C ASP A 134 -5.55 7.65 -8.35
N ASP A 135 -4.73 6.69 -8.75
CA ASP A 135 -5.10 5.26 -8.78
C ASP A 135 -4.65 4.60 -7.47
N PHE A 136 -5.59 4.34 -6.56
CA PHE A 136 -5.34 3.58 -5.33
C PHE A 136 -5.35 2.07 -5.62
N VAL A 137 -4.16 1.49 -5.83
CA VAL A 137 -3.99 0.10 -6.28
C VAL A 137 -3.91 -0.87 -5.11
N ILE A 138 -4.97 -1.68 -5.01
CA ILE A 138 -5.21 -2.66 -3.95
C ILE A 138 -4.75 -4.05 -4.39
N ARG A 139 -3.79 -4.61 -3.65
CA ARG A 139 -3.28 -5.98 -3.85
C ARG A 139 -3.53 -6.92 -2.67
N ASP A 140 -3.79 -6.36 -1.50
CA ASP A 140 -3.93 -7.13 -0.26
C ASP A 140 -5.41 -7.33 0.09
N ALA A 141 -5.78 -8.54 0.49
CA ALA A 141 -7.08 -8.83 1.08
C ALA A 141 -6.96 -8.72 2.61
N SER A 142 -7.00 -7.49 3.12
CA SER A 142 -6.82 -7.16 4.55
C SER A 142 -7.73 -5.99 4.96
N HIS A 143 -7.51 -5.45 6.16
CA HIS A 143 -8.08 -4.18 6.58
C HIS A 143 -7.20 -3.03 6.05
N LEU A 144 -7.70 -2.34 5.03
CA LEU A 144 -7.01 -1.26 4.33
C LEU A 144 -7.63 0.09 4.69
N ARG A 145 -6.79 1.13 4.69
CA ARG A 145 -7.20 2.48 5.02
C ARG A 145 -6.62 3.46 4.01
N ILE A 146 -7.52 4.23 3.41
CA ILE A 146 -7.23 5.20 2.36
C ILE A 146 -7.74 6.54 2.86
N ASP A 147 -6.80 7.44 3.12
CA ASP A 147 -7.09 8.85 3.33
C ASP A 147 -7.34 9.55 2.00
N ASP A 148 -7.86 10.78 2.08
CA ASP A 148 -8.02 11.77 0.99
C ASP A 148 -8.67 11.39 -0.34
N PHE A 149 -9.18 10.15 -0.50
CA PHE A 149 -9.90 9.72 -1.71
C PHE A 149 -11.01 10.70 -2.13
N SER A 150 -11.00 11.07 -3.42
CA SER A 150 -11.85 12.10 -4.01
C SER A 150 -12.33 11.71 -5.41
N SER A 151 -13.58 11.26 -5.53
CA SER A 151 -14.24 11.06 -6.84
C SER A 151 -14.32 12.37 -7.66
N LEU A 152 -14.31 13.54 -7.00
CA LEU A 152 -14.28 14.85 -7.66
C LEU A 152 -12.95 15.14 -8.36
N GLU A 153 -11.85 14.59 -7.86
CA GLU A 153 -10.52 14.69 -8.47
C GLU A 153 -10.24 13.51 -9.42
N HIS A 154 -11.21 12.61 -9.57
CA HIS A 154 -11.17 11.41 -10.41
C HIS A 154 -10.26 10.31 -9.87
N ASP A 155 -10.17 10.20 -8.54
CA ASP A 155 -9.50 9.08 -7.91
C ASP A 155 -10.23 7.76 -8.19
N THR A 156 -9.46 6.69 -8.35
CA THR A 156 -9.99 5.36 -8.65
C THR A 156 -9.46 4.32 -7.67
N LEU A 157 -10.34 3.47 -7.16
CA LEU A 157 -9.95 2.25 -6.44
C LEU A 157 -9.68 1.13 -7.45
N VAL A 158 -8.41 0.75 -7.62
CA VAL A 158 -7.98 -0.25 -8.58
C VAL A 158 -7.70 -1.57 -7.87
N PHE A 159 -8.60 -2.55 -8.05
CA PHE A 159 -8.43 -3.90 -7.50
C PHE A 159 -7.59 -4.76 -8.44
N ASP A 160 -6.34 -5.02 -8.03
CA ASP A 160 -5.34 -5.81 -8.76
C ASP A 160 -4.82 -6.98 -7.90
N THR A 161 -5.73 -7.66 -7.20
CA THR A 161 -5.39 -8.59 -6.12
C THR A 161 -4.71 -9.87 -6.58
N GLY A 162 -4.81 -10.23 -7.86
CA GLY A 162 -4.39 -11.55 -8.34
C GLY A 162 -5.19 -12.71 -7.74
N LEU A 163 -6.33 -12.45 -7.09
CA LEU A 163 -7.20 -13.46 -6.48
C LEU A 163 -8.35 -13.92 -7.39
N GLY A 164 -8.31 -13.57 -8.68
CA GLY A 164 -9.29 -14.00 -9.66
C GLY A 164 -10.59 -13.19 -9.66
N LEU A 165 -10.55 -11.94 -9.19
CA LEU A 165 -11.60 -10.98 -9.48
C LEU A 165 -11.69 -10.77 -10.99
N THR A 166 -12.91 -10.76 -11.53
CA THR A 166 -13.15 -10.74 -12.98
C THR A 166 -13.90 -9.50 -13.45
N SER A 167 -14.61 -8.82 -12.55
CA SER A 167 -15.36 -7.61 -12.85
C SER A 167 -15.77 -6.88 -11.57
N ARG A 168 -16.26 -5.65 -11.72
CA ARG A 168 -16.87 -4.88 -10.62
C ARG A 168 -18.05 -5.61 -9.99
N GLU A 169 -18.89 -6.27 -10.79
CA GLU A 169 -20.03 -7.03 -10.29
C GLU A 169 -19.59 -8.25 -9.48
N HIS A 170 -18.51 -8.91 -9.90
CA HIS A 170 -17.93 -10.02 -9.14
C HIS A 170 -17.38 -9.51 -7.80
N LEU A 171 -16.64 -8.40 -7.78
CA LEU A 171 -16.20 -7.74 -6.55
C LEU A 171 -17.38 -7.35 -5.64
N ALA A 172 -18.41 -6.70 -6.20
CA ALA A 172 -19.61 -6.29 -5.47
C ALA A 172 -20.32 -7.47 -4.82
N SER A 173 -20.29 -8.66 -5.43
CA SER A 173 -20.89 -9.86 -4.86
C SER A 173 -20.25 -10.33 -3.55
N PHE A 174 -19.02 -9.89 -3.25
CA PHE A 174 -18.34 -10.16 -1.98
C PHE A 174 -18.62 -9.13 -0.90
N VAL A 175 -19.27 -8.01 -1.23
CA VAL A 175 -19.61 -6.98 -0.23
C VAL A 175 -20.65 -7.54 0.73
N THR A 176 -20.31 -7.53 2.01
CA THR A 176 -21.15 -8.05 3.09
C THR A 176 -21.79 -6.95 3.92
N ASN A 177 -21.15 -5.79 4.02
CA ASN A 177 -21.66 -4.64 4.75
C ASN A 177 -21.05 -3.34 4.21
N ILE A 178 -21.83 -2.27 4.26
CA ILE A 178 -21.39 -0.90 3.96
C ILE A 178 -21.97 0.00 5.05
N HIS A 179 -21.12 0.74 5.75
CA HIS A 179 -21.55 1.61 6.84
C HIS A 179 -20.60 2.79 7.05
N GLN A 180 -21.02 3.71 7.91
CA GLN A 180 -20.17 4.80 8.38
C GLN A 180 -19.85 4.66 9.87
N GLU A 181 -18.62 4.98 10.23
CA GLU A 181 -18.17 5.13 11.61
C GLU A 181 -17.49 6.49 11.78
N GLY A 182 -18.16 7.41 12.48
CA GLY A 182 -17.70 8.80 12.52
C GLY A 182 -17.69 9.41 11.12
N THR A 183 -16.51 9.79 10.65
CA THR A 183 -16.29 10.32 9.29
C THR A 183 -15.81 9.26 8.29
N ASN A 184 -15.62 8.01 8.73
CA ASN A 184 -15.08 6.95 7.88
C ASN A 184 -16.21 6.23 7.15
N PHE A 185 -16.05 6.03 5.84
CA PHE A 185 -16.88 5.14 5.04
C PHE A 185 -16.20 3.78 4.92
N ILE A 186 -16.89 2.72 5.32
CA ILE A 186 -16.29 1.39 5.45
C ILE A 186 -17.08 0.40 4.59
N VAL A 187 -16.35 -0.38 3.79
CA VAL A 187 -16.89 -1.49 2.99
C VAL A 187 -16.24 -2.79 3.48
N ASN A 188 -17.06 -3.74 3.94
CA ASN A 188 -16.59 -5.05 4.42
C ASN A 188 -16.80 -6.15 3.37
N PHE A 189 -15.78 -6.98 3.18
CA PHE A 189 -15.80 -8.17 2.34
C PHE A 189 -15.62 -9.43 3.21
N GLY A 190 -16.69 -9.83 3.91
CA GLY A 190 -16.60 -10.85 4.96
C GLY A 190 -16.15 -10.26 6.31
N SER A 191 -15.58 -11.10 7.18
CA SER A 191 -15.13 -10.69 8.52
C SER A 191 -13.71 -10.13 8.55
N ASP A 192 -12.88 -10.49 7.57
CA ASP A 192 -11.41 -10.35 7.68
C ASP A 192 -10.84 -9.32 6.67
N VAL A 193 -11.70 -8.71 5.85
CA VAL A 193 -11.30 -7.77 4.81
C VAL A 193 -12.21 -6.56 4.83
N SER A 194 -11.61 -5.37 4.81
CA SER A 194 -12.34 -4.11 4.72
C SER A 194 -11.52 -3.04 4.03
N ILE A 195 -12.21 -2.11 3.38
CA ILE A 195 -11.62 -0.85 2.92
C ILE A 195 -12.28 0.28 3.68
N THR A 196 -11.46 1.08 4.35
CA THR A 196 -11.86 2.27 5.07
C THR A 196 -11.45 3.48 4.25
N LEU A 197 -12.42 4.27 3.78
CA LEU A 197 -12.19 5.56 3.15
C LEU A 197 -12.43 6.65 4.19
N VAL A 198 -11.39 7.38 4.53
CA VAL A 198 -11.39 8.33 5.64
C VAL A 198 -11.97 9.66 5.18
N GLY A 199 -12.98 10.15 5.88
CA GLY A 199 -13.62 11.44 5.54
C GLY A 199 -14.61 11.37 4.38
N VAL A 200 -14.71 10.24 3.69
CA VAL A 200 -15.60 10.05 2.52
C VAL A 200 -17.05 9.85 2.97
N GLN A 201 -17.98 10.53 2.31
CA GLN A 201 -19.41 10.32 2.49
C GLN A 201 -19.94 9.27 1.49
N PRO A 202 -21.02 8.53 1.80
CA PRO A 202 -21.46 7.40 0.99
C PRO A 202 -21.96 7.82 -0.41
N ASP A 203 -22.37 9.07 -0.56
CA ASP A 203 -22.80 9.70 -1.82
C ASP A 203 -21.66 10.38 -2.59
N HIS A 204 -20.43 10.37 -2.05
CA HIS A 204 -19.23 10.89 -2.71
C HIS A 204 -18.41 9.81 -3.41
N ILE A 205 -18.87 8.55 -3.39
CA ILE A 205 -18.24 7.43 -4.08
C ILE A 205 -19.29 6.56 -4.76
N SER A 206 -18.92 5.97 -5.88
CA SER A 206 -19.74 5.10 -6.70
C SER A 206 -18.95 3.91 -7.26
N TRP A 207 -19.65 2.97 -7.90
CA TRP A 207 -19.00 1.87 -8.63
C TRP A 207 -18.29 2.31 -9.91
N ASP A 208 -18.47 3.56 -10.34
CA ASP A 208 -17.71 4.11 -11.48
C ASP A 208 -16.31 4.54 -11.08
N ASP A 209 -16.06 4.75 -9.78
CA ASP A 209 -14.74 5.04 -9.21
C ASP A 209 -13.95 3.76 -8.88
N VAL A 210 -14.43 2.60 -9.33
CA VAL A 210 -13.83 1.29 -9.04
C VAL A 210 -13.39 0.63 -10.33
N SER A 211 -12.14 0.17 -10.38
CA SER A 211 -11.61 -0.65 -11.47
C SER A 211 -11.21 -2.02 -10.94
N VAL A 212 -11.44 -3.07 -11.74
CA VAL A 212 -11.00 -4.43 -11.43
C VAL A 212 -10.11 -4.90 -12.57
N LEU A 213 -8.86 -5.21 -12.25
CA LEU A 213 -7.91 -5.77 -13.20
C LEU A 213 -7.92 -7.31 -13.10
N SER A 214 -8.18 -7.96 -14.23
CA SER A 214 -8.34 -9.42 -14.34
C SER A 214 -7.44 -10.02 -15.42
#